data_AF-C9ML50-F1
#
_entry.id   AF-C9ML50-F1
#
_cell.length_a   1.000
_cell.length_b   1.000
_cell.length_c   1.000
_cell.angle_alpha   90.00
_cell.angle_beta   90.00
_cell.angle_gamma   90.00
#
_symmetry.space_group_name_H-M   'P 1'
#
loop_
_entity.id
_entity.type
_entity.pdbx_description
1 polymer ?
#
loop_
_entity_poly.entity_id
_entity_poly.type
_entity_poly.pdbx_seq_one_letter_code
_entity_poly.pdbx_strand_id
1 'polypeptide(L)'
;MDFSGKVVTAKQLTGKNLNTSRNAPYGIQGKAYLNAVFSDGTIHTAATFEFNSGLYGNGPTPNNSYEALGAVPTNESGMLNNGRTGWKVLLPNYNGRSGLRVHPDTKSPGTKGCIGIVGCYEELKNLGNFFNNYIGPSGRHRMIFNFNIKGNPNYGNEGRSNSRLAQ
;
A
#
# COMPACT_ATOMS: atom_id res chain seq x y z
N MET A 1 -2.41 -9.39 -5.85
CA MET A 1 -1.30 -8.42 -6.00
C MET A 1 -0.29 -8.74 -4.93
N ASP A 2 0.95 -8.99 -5.36
CA ASP A 2 2.03 -9.41 -4.48
C ASP A 2 3.04 -8.27 -4.31
N PHE A 3 3.77 -8.29 -3.20
CA PHE A 3 4.69 -7.22 -2.86
C PHE A 3 6.06 -7.78 -2.46
N SER A 4 7.12 -7.19 -2.99
CA SER A 4 8.49 -7.40 -2.54
C SER A 4 9.12 -6.06 -2.20
N GLY A 5 10.02 -6.02 -1.22
CA GLY A 5 10.58 -4.75 -0.79
C GLY A 5 11.55 -4.90 0.37
N LYS A 6 11.98 -3.76 0.87
CA LYS A 6 12.92 -3.66 1.99
C LYS A 6 12.50 -2.57 2.96
N VAL A 7 12.90 -2.76 4.21
CA VAL A 7 12.80 -1.73 5.25
C VAL A 7 13.76 -0.60 4.94
N VAL A 8 13.28 0.64 5.03
CA VAL A 8 14.06 1.86 4.78
C VAL A 8 13.84 2.87 5.89
N THR A 9 14.85 3.67 6.17
CA THR A 9 14.78 4.80 7.10
C THR A 9 14.03 5.99 6.50
N ALA A 10 13.60 6.92 7.35
CA ALA A 10 13.05 8.22 6.96
C ALA A 10 13.87 8.93 5.87
N LYS A 11 15.19 9.00 6.10
CA LYS A 11 16.13 9.70 5.23
C LYS A 11 16.27 9.01 3.87
N GLN A 12 16.25 7.68 3.85
CA GLN A 12 16.31 6.93 2.60
C GLN A 12 15.04 7.09 1.76
N LEU A 13 13.85 7.10 2.38
CA LEU A 13 12.59 7.20 1.65
C LEU A 13 12.26 8.63 1.21
N THR A 14 12.49 9.62 2.08
CA THR A 14 11.99 10.99 1.89
C THR A 14 13.10 12.02 1.66
N GLY A 15 14.36 11.62 1.79
CA GLY A 15 15.50 12.54 1.82
C GLY A 15 15.63 13.36 3.11
N LYS A 16 14.73 13.17 4.09
CA LYS A 16 14.63 13.98 5.30
C LYS A 16 14.68 13.14 6.57
N ASN A 17 15.23 13.72 7.64
CA ASN A 17 15.03 13.19 8.99
C ASN A 17 13.63 13.61 9.47
N LEU A 18 12.80 12.64 9.85
CA LEU A 18 11.48 12.92 10.40
C LEU A 18 11.51 12.88 11.92
N ASN A 19 10.64 13.67 12.54
CA ASN A 19 10.48 13.66 13.99
C ASN A 19 9.88 12.31 14.43
N THR A 20 10.67 11.54 15.18
CA THR A 20 10.33 10.20 15.64
C THR A 20 9.32 10.17 16.79
N SER A 21 9.02 11.31 17.42
CA SER A 21 7.92 11.40 18.39
C SER A 21 6.54 11.41 17.72
N ARG A 22 6.48 11.63 16.40
CA ARG A 22 5.23 11.69 15.61
C ARG A 22 5.16 10.67 14.49
N ASN A 23 6.30 10.09 14.10
CA ASN A 23 6.40 9.17 12.97
C ASN A 23 7.24 7.97 13.36
N ALA A 24 6.91 6.81 12.80
CA ALA A 24 7.72 5.63 12.96
C ALA A 24 9.11 5.81 12.32
N PRO A 25 10.14 5.13 12.83
CA PRO A 25 11.50 5.29 12.33
C PRO A 25 11.72 4.67 10.94
N TYR A 26 10.85 3.74 10.53
CA TYR A 26 11.02 2.96 9.32
C TYR A 26 9.77 3.00 8.44
N GLY A 27 9.99 2.90 7.14
CA GLY A 27 9.00 2.63 6.09
C GLY A 27 9.43 1.42 5.25
N ILE A 28 8.65 1.13 4.21
CA ILE A 28 8.96 0.11 3.20
C ILE A 28 8.99 0.77 1.83
N GLN A 29 9.97 0.38 1.01
CA GLN A 29 10.03 0.69 -0.41
C GLN A 29 10.22 -0.61 -1.19
N GLY A 30 9.55 -0.74 -2.34
CA GLY A 30 9.65 -1.96 -3.11
C GLY A 30 8.90 -1.97 -4.44
N LYS A 31 8.61 -3.17 -4.93
CA LYS A 31 7.85 -3.43 -6.15
C LYS A 31 6.53 -4.15 -5.81
N ALA A 32 5.47 -3.74 -6.49
CA ALA A 32 4.16 -4.33 -6.41
C ALA A 32 3.82 -5.00 -7.75
N TYR A 33 3.38 -6.25 -7.70
CA TYR A 33 3.16 -7.11 -8.87
C TYR A 33 1.67 -7.37 -9.03
N LEU A 34 1.10 -6.84 -10.11
CA LEU A 34 -0.24 -7.18 -10.53
C LEU A 34 -0.16 -8.49 -11.32
N ASN A 35 -0.60 -9.58 -10.70
CA ASN A 35 -0.53 -10.91 -11.26
C ASN A 35 -1.88 -11.35 -11.83
N ALA A 36 -1.87 -11.94 -13.03
CA ALA A 36 -2.96 -12.68 -13.62
C ALA A 36 -2.80 -14.16 -13.28
N VAL A 37 -3.87 -14.79 -12.78
CA VAL A 37 -3.92 -16.22 -12.48
C VAL A 37 -4.82 -16.88 -13.52
N PHE A 38 -4.26 -17.79 -14.31
CA PHE A 38 -4.99 -18.50 -15.36
C PHE A 38 -5.69 -19.74 -14.82
N SER A 39 -6.60 -20.31 -15.61
CA SER A 39 -7.41 -21.47 -15.21
C SER A 39 -6.60 -22.73 -14.92
N ASP A 40 -5.40 -22.84 -15.49
CA ASP A 40 -4.45 -23.93 -15.24
C ASP A 40 -3.59 -23.71 -13.98
N GLY A 41 -3.82 -22.61 -13.25
CA GLY A 41 -3.06 -22.23 -12.06
C GLY A 41 -1.76 -21.48 -12.35
N THR A 42 -1.39 -21.27 -13.62
CA THR A 42 -0.21 -20.47 -13.96
C THR A 42 -0.41 -19.01 -13.57
N ILE A 43 0.68 -18.38 -13.13
CA ILE A 43 0.69 -17.00 -12.67
C ILE A 43 1.64 -16.20 -13.57
N HIS A 44 1.13 -15.15 -14.21
CA HIS A 44 1.95 -14.19 -14.94
C HIS A 44 1.81 -12.79 -14.34
N THR A 45 2.94 -12.10 -14.18
CA THR A 45 2.94 -10.68 -13.81
C THR A 45 2.52 -9.84 -15.01
N ALA A 46 1.31 -9.28 -14.94
CA ALA A 46 0.75 -8.41 -15.97
C ALA A 46 1.35 -6.99 -15.90
N ALA A 47 1.66 -6.50 -14.70
CA ALA A 47 2.30 -5.20 -14.51
C ALA A 47 3.11 -5.15 -13.21
N THR A 48 4.15 -4.35 -13.20
CA THR A 48 4.98 -4.07 -12.01
C THR A 48 4.99 -2.58 -11.73
N PHE A 49 4.79 -2.20 -10.48
CA PHE A 49 4.80 -0.81 -10.03
C PHE A 49 5.79 -0.63 -8.89
N GLU A 50 6.28 0.59 -8.71
CA GLU A 50 6.95 0.95 -7.46
C GLU A 50 5.92 1.24 -6.38
N PHE A 51 6.30 0.99 -5.12
CA PHE A 51 5.46 1.41 -4.00
C PHE A 51 6.29 1.87 -2.81
N ASN A 52 5.64 2.71 -2.00
CA ASN A 52 6.09 3.12 -0.68
C ASN A 52 5.01 2.79 0.37
N SER A 53 5.41 2.48 1.59
CA SER A 53 4.48 2.34 2.72
C SER A 53 5.12 2.88 4.00
N GLY A 54 4.37 3.68 4.76
CA GLY A 54 4.97 4.45 5.84
C GLY A 54 5.92 5.52 5.30
N LEU A 55 6.70 6.21 6.11
CA LEU A 55 6.91 6.02 7.55
C LEU A 55 6.02 6.91 8.44
N TYR A 56 5.14 7.73 7.85
CA TYR A 56 4.38 8.73 8.61
C TYR A 56 3.43 8.08 9.62
N GLY A 57 3.24 8.72 10.77
CA GLY A 57 2.41 8.17 11.85
C GLY A 57 2.93 6.82 12.34
N ASN A 58 2.08 5.79 12.32
CA ASN A 58 2.41 4.45 12.83
C ASN A 58 3.28 3.63 11.86
N GLY A 59 3.94 4.24 10.88
CA GLY A 59 4.83 3.53 9.95
C GLY A 59 4.09 2.70 8.91
N PRO A 60 4.75 1.72 8.28
CA PRO A 60 4.23 0.97 7.14
C PRO A 60 2.97 0.18 7.48
N THR A 61 2.28 -0.27 6.44
CA THR A 61 1.22 -1.27 6.53
C THR A 61 1.81 -2.54 7.19
N PRO A 62 1.15 -3.12 8.20
CA PRO A 62 1.61 -4.38 8.79
C PRO A 62 1.61 -5.52 7.77
N ASN A 63 2.40 -6.56 8.02
CA ASN A 63 2.36 -7.76 7.20
C ASN A 63 1.03 -8.48 7.37
N ASN A 64 0.38 -8.78 6.25
CA ASN A 64 -0.79 -9.65 6.16
C ASN A 64 -1.13 -9.92 4.69
N SER A 65 -1.97 -10.93 4.45
CA SER A 65 -2.74 -11.06 3.22
C SER A 65 -4.08 -10.35 3.39
N TYR A 66 -4.22 -9.20 2.74
CA TYR A 66 -5.41 -8.36 2.83
C TYR A 66 -6.38 -8.67 1.69
N GLU A 67 -7.58 -9.14 2.01
CA GLU A 67 -8.67 -9.20 1.04
C GLU A 67 -9.30 -7.82 0.87
N ALA A 68 -9.33 -7.31 -0.36
CA ALA A 68 -9.89 -6.00 -0.64
C ALA A 68 -11.40 -5.96 -0.36
N LEU A 69 -11.84 -4.95 0.39
CA LEU A 69 -13.24 -4.72 0.73
C LEU A 69 -13.99 -3.90 -0.34
N GLY A 70 -13.24 -3.20 -1.19
CA GLY A 70 -13.80 -2.36 -2.25
C GLY A 70 -12.74 -1.50 -2.92
N ALA A 71 -13.08 -0.91 -4.06
CA ALA A 71 -12.26 0.07 -4.77
C ALA A 71 -13.15 1.21 -5.29
N VAL A 72 -12.72 2.45 -5.05
CA VAL A 72 -13.48 3.65 -5.43
C VAL A 72 -12.55 4.78 -5.91
N PRO A 73 -13.03 5.67 -6.80
CA PRO A 73 -12.36 6.94 -7.05
C PRO A 73 -12.31 7.80 -5.78
N THR A 74 -11.32 8.69 -5.67
CA THR A 74 -11.21 9.61 -4.53
C THR A 74 -10.60 10.96 -4.93
N ASN A 75 -11.03 12.01 -4.22
CA ASN A 75 -10.44 13.35 -4.25
C ASN A 75 -9.77 13.72 -2.92
N GLU A 76 -9.52 12.74 -2.05
CA GLU A 76 -8.83 12.96 -0.78
C GLU A 76 -7.38 13.42 -1.01
N SER A 77 -7.00 14.45 -0.26
CA SER A 77 -5.62 14.96 -0.27
C SER A 77 -4.64 13.85 0.13
N GLY A 78 -3.56 13.70 -0.65
CA GLY A 78 -2.57 12.64 -0.49
C GLY A 78 -2.87 11.33 -1.23
N MET A 79 -4.05 11.21 -1.87
CA MET A 79 -4.41 10.05 -2.71
C MET A 79 -4.71 10.43 -4.16
N LEU A 80 -4.48 11.70 -4.51
CA LEU A 80 -4.67 12.22 -5.87
C LEU A 80 -3.65 11.59 -6.83
N ASN A 81 -4.08 11.32 -8.06
CA ASN A 81 -3.17 10.92 -9.13
C ASN A 81 -2.64 12.19 -9.82
N ASN A 82 -1.44 12.64 -9.45
CA ASN A 82 -0.80 13.82 -10.04
C ASN A 82 -1.69 15.08 -9.99
N GLY A 83 -2.34 15.31 -8.85
CA GLY A 83 -3.23 16.46 -8.63
C GLY A 83 -4.65 16.31 -9.20
N ARG A 84 -4.96 15.18 -9.85
CA ARG A 84 -6.30 14.84 -10.36
C ARG A 84 -6.96 13.78 -9.47
N THR A 85 -8.24 13.51 -9.72
CA THR A 85 -8.97 12.42 -9.07
C THR A 85 -8.14 11.13 -9.12
N GLY A 86 -7.88 10.58 -7.94
CA GLY A 86 -7.17 9.32 -7.75
C GLY A 86 -8.15 8.19 -7.49
N TRP A 87 -7.64 7.15 -6.83
CA TRP A 87 -8.40 5.96 -6.47
C TRP A 87 -7.88 5.41 -5.14
N LYS A 88 -8.71 4.63 -4.46
CA LYS A 88 -8.31 3.89 -3.27
C LYS A 88 -8.95 2.52 -3.26
N VAL A 89 -8.14 1.50 -2.94
CA VAL A 89 -8.62 0.17 -2.55
C VAL A 89 -8.74 0.14 -1.04
N LEU A 90 -9.88 -0.32 -0.54
CA LEU A 90 -10.18 -0.43 0.88
C LEU A 90 -9.63 -1.76 1.41
N LEU A 91 -8.72 -1.71 2.37
CA LEU A 91 -8.22 -2.91 3.07
C LEU A 91 -8.87 -3.02 4.46
N PRO A 92 -9.02 -4.24 5.01
CA PRO A 92 -9.59 -4.44 6.33
C PRO A 92 -8.67 -3.90 7.43
N ASN A 93 -9.28 -3.60 8.58
CA ASN A 93 -8.53 -3.25 9.77
C ASN A 93 -7.69 -4.45 10.22
N TYR A 94 -6.47 -4.19 10.68
CA TYR A 94 -5.57 -5.25 11.11
C TYR A 94 -4.55 -4.73 12.12
N ASN A 95 -4.19 -5.54 13.12
CA ASN A 95 -3.22 -5.18 14.16
C ASN A 95 -3.55 -3.83 14.84
N GLY A 96 -4.84 -3.55 15.09
CA GLY A 96 -5.31 -2.29 15.66
C GLY A 96 -5.19 -1.07 14.72
N ARG A 97 -4.77 -1.25 13.47
CA ARG A 97 -4.72 -0.20 12.44
C ARG A 97 -6.04 -0.16 11.69
N SER A 98 -6.56 1.04 11.48
CA SER A 98 -7.78 1.29 10.70
C SER A 98 -7.50 2.18 9.49
N GLY A 99 -8.44 2.18 8.54
CA GLY A 99 -8.37 3.05 7.37
C GLY A 99 -7.22 2.73 6.42
N LEU A 100 -6.73 1.48 6.41
CA LEU A 100 -5.68 1.02 5.51
C LEU A 100 -6.18 1.04 4.06
N ARG A 101 -5.36 1.58 3.15
CA ARG A 101 -5.68 1.71 1.73
C ARG A 101 -4.52 1.32 0.84
N VAL A 102 -4.82 0.97 -0.41
CA VAL A 102 -3.87 1.09 -1.53
C VAL A 102 -4.29 2.28 -2.38
N HIS A 103 -3.38 3.20 -2.70
CA HIS A 103 -3.71 4.41 -3.47
C HIS A 103 -2.48 4.96 -4.21
N PRO A 104 -2.64 5.91 -5.15
CA PRO A 104 -1.54 6.65 -5.77
C PRO A 104 -0.66 7.39 -4.75
N ASP A 105 0.66 7.31 -4.90
CA ASP A 105 1.66 8.09 -4.15
C ASP A 105 2.55 8.88 -5.12
N THR A 106 2.06 10.05 -5.55
CA THR A 106 2.67 10.78 -6.68
C THR A 106 3.31 12.12 -6.32
N LYS A 107 3.21 12.58 -5.07
CA LYS A 107 3.67 13.93 -4.68
C LYS A 107 4.78 13.93 -3.65
N SER A 108 4.60 13.18 -2.57
CA SER A 108 5.56 13.13 -1.47
C SER A 108 5.73 11.67 -1.07
N PRO A 109 6.92 11.07 -1.26
CA PRO A 109 7.13 9.66 -0.96
C PRO A 109 6.67 9.27 0.44
N GLY A 110 5.94 8.16 0.50
CA GLY A 110 5.50 7.54 1.73
C GLY A 110 4.07 7.86 2.13
N THR A 111 3.55 7.07 3.07
CA THR A 111 2.14 7.11 3.47
C THR A 111 1.99 7.15 4.98
N LYS A 112 0.78 7.45 5.47
CA LYS A 112 0.42 7.29 6.88
C LYS A 112 -0.07 5.87 7.19
N GLY A 113 0.66 4.86 6.69
CA GLY A 113 0.34 3.43 6.89
C GLY A 113 -0.40 2.73 5.77
N CYS A 114 -0.71 3.44 4.68
CA CYS A 114 -1.26 2.85 3.46
C CYS A 114 -0.14 2.24 2.58
N ILE A 115 -0.54 1.57 1.50
CA ILE A 115 0.37 1.19 0.42
C ILE A 115 0.21 2.21 -0.72
N GLY A 116 1.24 3.02 -0.94
CA GLY A 116 1.28 4.06 -1.95
C GLY A 116 1.91 3.55 -3.23
N ILE A 117 1.17 3.45 -4.33
CA ILE A 117 1.69 3.02 -5.64
C ILE A 117 2.22 4.22 -6.40
N VAL A 118 3.46 4.12 -6.85
CA VAL A 118 4.18 5.15 -7.59
C VAL A 118 4.15 4.81 -9.08
N GLY A 119 3.92 5.82 -9.92
CA GLY A 119 3.88 5.67 -11.38
C GLY A 119 3.49 6.99 -12.05
N CYS A 120 3.54 7.01 -13.38
CA CYS A 120 3.04 8.16 -14.13
C CYS A 120 1.51 8.20 -14.15
N TYR A 121 0.94 9.33 -14.59
CA TYR A 121 -0.50 9.55 -14.54
C TYR A 121 -1.31 8.45 -15.23
N GLU A 122 -0.94 8.07 -16.46
CA GLU A 122 -1.70 7.07 -17.24
C GLU A 122 -1.58 5.66 -16.63
N GLU A 123 -0.40 5.27 -16.14
CA GLU A 123 -0.21 3.98 -15.44
C GLU A 123 -1.13 3.88 -14.22
N LEU A 124 -1.14 4.91 -13.38
CA LEU A 124 -1.95 4.93 -12.17
C LEU A 124 -3.44 5.05 -12.47
N LYS A 125 -3.81 5.78 -13.52
CA LYS A 125 -5.20 5.87 -13.98
C LYS A 125 -5.70 4.51 -14.48
N ASN A 126 -4.91 3.81 -15.28
CA ASN A 126 -5.26 2.49 -15.78
C ASN A 126 -5.37 1.46 -14.66
N LEU A 127 -4.45 1.49 -13.69
CA LEU A 127 -4.52 0.65 -12.51
C LEU A 127 -5.76 0.93 -11.65
N GLY A 128 -6.10 2.21 -11.46
CA GLY A 128 -7.31 2.62 -10.75
C GLY A 128 -8.59 2.16 -11.44
N ASN A 129 -8.66 2.32 -12.77
CA ASN A 129 -9.78 1.83 -13.57
C ASN A 129 -9.93 0.32 -13.46
N PHE A 130 -8.81 -0.42 -13.51
CA PHE A 130 -8.82 -1.87 -13.28
C PHE A 130 -9.42 -2.21 -11.91
N PHE A 131 -8.94 -1.60 -10.82
CA PHE A 131 -9.49 -1.88 -9.49
C PHE A 131 -10.96 -1.52 -9.35
N ASN A 132 -11.38 -0.35 -9.85
CA ASN A 132 -12.77 0.09 -9.80
C ASN A 132 -13.69 -0.84 -10.60
N ASN A 133 -13.24 -1.40 -11.72
CA ASN A 133 -14.04 -2.30 -12.55
C ASN A 133 -14.04 -3.74 -12.00
N TYR A 134 -12.89 -4.23 -11.54
CA TYR A 134 -12.72 -5.58 -11.06
C TYR A 134 -13.24 -5.74 -9.63
N ILE A 135 -12.71 -4.97 -8.67
CA ILE A 135 -13.12 -5.04 -7.27
C ILE A 135 -14.45 -4.29 -7.07
N GLY A 136 -14.53 -3.05 -7.57
CA GLY A 136 -15.69 -2.19 -7.40
C GLY A 136 -16.00 -1.81 -5.95
N PRO A 137 -17.01 -0.95 -5.70
CA PRO A 137 -17.28 -0.39 -4.37
C PRO A 137 -17.71 -1.44 -3.33
N SER A 138 -18.28 -2.56 -3.78
CA SER A 138 -18.80 -3.63 -2.92
C SER A 138 -17.86 -4.84 -2.78
N GLY A 139 -16.64 -4.78 -3.31
CA GLY A 139 -15.73 -5.93 -3.29
C GLY A 139 -16.23 -7.12 -4.12
N ARG A 140 -16.83 -6.84 -5.29
CA ARG A 140 -17.50 -7.82 -6.16
C ARG A 140 -16.61 -9.03 -6.49
N HIS A 141 -15.36 -8.78 -6.85
CA HIS A 141 -14.39 -9.84 -7.10
C HIS A 141 -13.32 -9.84 -6.02
N ARG A 142 -13.05 -11.04 -5.50
CA ARG A 142 -12.02 -11.27 -4.50
C ARG A 142 -10.66 -10.92 -5.08
N MET A 143 -9.96 -9.99 -4.43
CA MET A 143 -8.58 -9.67 -4.75
C MET A 143 -7.76 -9.58 -3.47
N ILE A 144 -6.71 -10.41 -3.40
CA ILE A 144 -5.78 -10.43 -2.26
C ILE A 144 -4.59 -9.51 -2.55
N PHE A 145 -4.23 -8.71 -1.56
CA PHE A 145 -3.03 -7.90 -1.49
C PHE A 145 -2.09 -8.56 -0.48
N ASN A 146 -1.13 -9.34 -0.97
CA ASN A 146 -0.18 -10.10 -0.15
C ASN A 146 0.99 -9.22 0.26
N PHE A 147 0.82 -8.44 1.31
CA PHE A 147 1.85 -7.54 1.83
C PHE A 147 2.64 -8.27 2.92
N ASN A 148 3.65 -9.03 2.54
CA ASN A 148 4.49 -9.81 3.47
C ASN A 148 5.96 -9.51 3.21
N ILE A 149 6.47 -8.44 3.84
CA ILE A 149 7.81 -7.92 3.61
C ILE A 149 8.72 -8.36 4.75
N LYS A 150 9.86 -8.97 4.41
CA LYS A 150 10.86 -9.42 5.38
C LYS A 150 11.38 -8.23 6.20
N GLY A 151 11.36 -8.38 7.53
CA GLY A 151 11.81 -7.35 8.48
C GLY A 151 10.81 -6.21 8.69
N ASN A 152 9.59 -6.27 8.12
CA ASN A 152 8.57 -5.27 8.40
C ASN A 152 8.29 -5.23 9.92
N PRO A 153 8.40 -4.06 10.57
CA PRO A 153 8.26 -3.95 12.03
C PRO A 153 6.84 -4.22 12.56
N ASN A 154 5.83 -4.32 11.69
CA ASN A 154 4.45 -4.66 12.07
C ASN A 154 3.90 -3.81 13.23
N TYR A 155 4.11 -2.50 13.13
CA TYR A 155 3.60 -1.52 14.09
C TYR A 155 2.07 -1.59 14.16
N GLY A 156 1.55 -1.83 15.36
CA GLY A 156 0.13 -1.77 15.67
C GLY A 156 -0.35 -0.34 15.90
N ASN A 157 -1.45 -0.17 16.62
CA ASN A 157 -1.91 1.15 17.03
C ASN A 157 -0.85 1.86 17.90
N GLU A 158 -0.79 3.19 17.84
CA GLU A 158 0.24 4.03 18.51
C GLU A 158 1.70 3.79 18.09
N GLY A 159 1.95 3.10 16.97
CA GLY A 159 3.30 2.93 16.44
C GLY A 159 4.16 1.93 17.22
N ARG A 160 3.57 1.14 18.14
CA ARG A 160 4.27 0.09 18.87
C ARG A 160 4.25 -1.22 18.07
N SER A 161 5.40 -1.85 17.89
CA SER A 161 5.50 -3.14 17.20
C SER A 161 4.75 -4.23 17.97
N ASN A 162 3.88 -4.98 17.30
CA ASN A 162 3.30 -6.18 17.90
C ASN A 162 4.26 -7.35 17.69
N SER A 163 4.99 -7.74 18.74
CA SER A 163 6.01 -8.79 18.67
C SER A 163 5.47 -10.16 18.28
N ARG A 164 4.15 -10.40 18.38
CA ARG A 164 3.50 -11.66 18.01
C ARG A 164 3.19 -11.78 16.52
N LEU A 165 3.33 -10.71 15.74
CA LEU A 165 3.04 -10.67 14.31
C LEU A 165 4.30 -10.53 13.44
N ALA A 166 5.48 -10.41 14.03
CA ALA A 166 6.75 -10.17 13.34
C ALA A 166 7.51 -11.46 12.94
N GLN A 167 6.85 -12.62 12.96
CA GLN A 167 7.45 -13.93 12.66
C GLN A 167 7.03 -14.43 11.28
#